data_AF-G7WAU6-F1
#
_entry.id   AF-G7WAU6-F1
#
_cell.length_a   1.000
_cell.length_b   1.000
_cell.length_c   1.000
_cell.angle_alpha   90.00
_cell.angle_beta   90.00
_cell.angle_gamma   90.00
#
_symmetry.space_group_name_H-M   'P 1'
#
loop_
_entity.id
_entity.type
_entity.pdbx_description
1 polymer ?
#
loop_
_entity_poly.entity_id
_entity_poly.type
_entity_poly.pdbx_seq_one_letter_code
_entity_poly.pdbx_strand_id
1 'polypeptide(L)' 'MKVRIFSSPDSRILETQVNAWLEANNWLKIVKITQSTGTATVLSIWYEEPNVPLLG' A
#
# COMPACT_ATOMS: atom_id res chain seq x y z
N MET A 1 5.69 11.81 -4.97
CA MET A 1 4.53 11.02 -4.55
C MET A 1 4.42 9.77 -5.42
N LYS A 2 4.44 8.58 -4.82
CA LYS A 2 4.35 7.29 -5.50
C LYS A 2 3.01 6.62 -5.17
N VAL A 3 2.55 5.70 -6.02
CA VAL A 3 1.31 4.95 -5.81
C VAL A 3 1.57 3.45 -5.90
N ARG A 4 1.04 2.69 -4.95
CA ARG A 4 0.98 1.24 -4.97
C ARG A 4 -0.46 0.80 -5.15
N ILE A 5 -0.73 -0.05 -6.12
CA ILE A 5 -2.06 -0.55 -6.42
C ILE A 5 -2.08 -2.05 -6.11
N PHE A 6 -3.06 -2.48 -5.35
CA PHE A 6 -3.37 -3.86 -5.06
C PHE A 6 -4.76 -4.18 -5.61
N SER A 7 -4.92 -5.34 -6.20
CA SER A 7 -6.21 -5.78 -6.70
C SER A 7 -6.35 -7.28 -6.52
N SER A 8 -7.47 -7.71 -5.94
CA SER A 8 -7.77 -9.12 -5.78
C SER A 8 -9.29 -9.34 -5.80
N PRO A 9 -9.76 -10.44 -6.40
CA PRO A 9 -11.15 -10.87 -6.25
C PRO A 9 -11.46 -11.38 -4.83
N ASP A 10 -10.44 -11.86 -4.10
CA ASP A 10 -10.55 -12.29 -2.70
C ASP A 10 -9.97 -11.22 -1.77
N SER A 11 -10.81 -10.67 -0.88
CA SER A 11 -10.44 -9.63 0.09
C SER A 11 -9.44 -10.10 1.14
N ARG A 12 -9.41 -11.40 1.49
CA ARG A 12 -8.48 -11.96 2.48
C ARG A 12 -7.05 -11.99 1.93
N ILE A 13 -6.93 -12.35 0.65
CA ILE A 13 -5.65 -12.33 -0.06
C ILE A 13 -5.16 -10.88 -0.20
N LEU A 14 -6.08 -9.95 -0.50
CA LEU A 14 -5.75 -8.53 -0.60
C LEU A 14 -5.20 -7.97 0.71
N GLU A 15 -5.89 -8.25 1.81
CA GLU A 15 -5.48 -7.81 3.15
C GLU A 15 -4.09 -8.34 3.50
N THR A 16 -3.84 -9.63 3.28
CA THR A 16 -2.54 -10.25 3.55
C THR A 16 -1.43 -9.57 2.74
N GLN A 17 -1.66 -9.32 1.44
CA GLN A 17 -0.67 -8.68 0.57
C GLN A 17 -0.39 -7.23 0.96
N VAL A 18 -1.43 -6.48 1.32
CA VAL A 18 -1.32 -5.08 1.74
C VAL A 18 -0.56 -4.99 3.06
N ASN A 19 -0.90 -5.84 4.04
CA ASN A 19 -0.24 -5.86 5.35
C ASN A 19 1.24 -6.23 5.21
N ALA A 20 1.56 -7.29 4.46
CA ALA A 20 2.95 -7.69 4.21
C ALA A 20 3.76 -6.56 3.55
N TRP A 21 3.14 -5.81 2.62
CA TRP A 21 3.81 -4.67 1.99
C TRP A 21 4.00 -3.50 2.97
N LEU A 22 3.01 -3.18 3.81
CA LEU A 22 3.12 -2.12 4.81
C LEU A 22 4.18 -2.44 5.87
N GLU A 23 4.28 -3.70 6.31
CA GLU A 23 5.31 -4.14 7.25
C GLU A 23 6.72 -4.03 6.67
N ALA A 24 6.91 -4.49 5.42
CA ALA A 24 8.20 -4.36 4.72
C ALA A 24 8.59 -2.91 4.41
N ASN A 25 7.61 -2.00 4.38
CA ASN A 25 7.79 -0.60 4.03
C ASN A 25 7.30 0.36 5.12
N ASN A 26 7.49 -0.03 6.39
CA ASN A 26 7.06 0.75 7.57
C ASN A 26 7.70 2.15 7.66
N TRP A 27 8.77 2.39 6.93
CA TRP A 27 9.47 3.66 6.81
C TRP A 27 8.80 4.61 5.80
N LEU A 28 7.89 4.13 4.95
CA LEU A 28 7.15 4.99 4.03
C LEU A 28 6.09 5.80 4.76
N LYS A 29 5.97 7.07 4.38
CA LYS A 29 4.88 7.91 4.84
C LYS A 29 3.66 7.69 3.95
N ILE A 30 2.62 7.08 4.49
CA ILE A 30 1.34 6.92 3.78
C ILE A 30 0.60 8.27 3.74
N VAL A 31 0.27 8.72 2.54
CA VAL A 31 -0.42 10.00 2.28
C VAL A 31 -1.92 9.80 2.13
N LYS A 32 -2.32 8.76 1.40
CA LYS A 32 -3.73 8.48 1.12
C LYS A 32 -3.93 6.99 0.86
N ILE A 33 -5.08 6.48 1.26
CA ILE A 33 -5.56 5.15 0.87
C ILE A 33 -6.95 5.32 0.28
N THR A 34 -7.19 4.74 -0.89
CA THR A 34 -8.54 4.65 -1.47
C THR A 34 -8.84 3.23 -1.87
N GLN A 35 -10.10 2.85 -1.68
CA GLN A 35 -10.61 1.55 -2.06
C GLN A 35 -11.75 1.73 -3.06
N SER A 36 -11.80 0.86 -4.06
CA SER A 36 -12.96 0.69 -4.93
C SER A 36 -13.36 -0.78 -4.90
N THR A 37 -14.62 -1.03 -4.56
CA THR A 37 -15.18 -2.37 -4.48
C THR A 37 -16.20 -2.54 -5.60
N GLY A 38 -15.91 -3.43 -6.55
CA GLY A 38 -16.81 -3.83 -7.64
C GLY A 38 -16.77 -5.35 -7.79
N THR A 39 -16.57 -5.85 -9.01
CA THR A 39 -16.34 -7.28 -9.27
C THR A 39 -15.03 -7.81 -8.66
N ALA A 40 -14.07 -6.92 -8.41
CA ALA A 40 -12.86 -7.17 -7.66
C ALA A 40 -12.60 -5.97 -6.73
N THR A 41 -11.92 -6.21 -5.61
CA THR A 41 -11.53 -5.13 -4.70
C THR A 41 -10.19 -4.58 -5.15
N VAL A 42 -10.15 -3.26 -5.35
CA VAL A 42 -8.93 -2.53 -5.71
C VAL A 42 -8.59 -1.54 -4.59
N LEU A 43 -7.35 -1.59 -4.12
CA LEU A 43 -6.81 -0.69 -3.10
C LEU A 43 -5.64 0.09 -3.70
N SER A 44 -5.68 1.41 -3.60
CA SER A 44 -4.59 2.30 -4.01
C SER A 44 -4.03 3.02 -2.79
N ILE A 45 -2.72 2.92 -2.60
CA ILE A 45 -1.98 3.54 -1.51
C ILE A 45 -1.01 4.56 -2.10
N TRP A 46 -1.20 5.83 -1.77
CA TRP A 46 -0.25 6.90 -2.08
C TRP A 46 0.71 7.07 -0.93
N TYR A 47 1.99 7.14 -1.25
CA TYR A 47 3.04 7.25 -0.25
C TYR A 47 4.18 8.15 -0.69
N GLU A 48 4.93 8.60 0.31
CA GLU A 48 6.16 9.37 0.19
C GLU A 48 7.30 8.60 0.83
N GLU A 49 8.43 8.54 0.14
CA GLU A 49 9.68 8.06 0.72
C GLU A 49 10.24 9.22 1.55
N PRO A 50 10.47 9.03 2.86
CA PRO A 50 11.03 10.09 3.68
C PRO A 50 12.43 10.44 3.17
N ASN A 51 12.70 11.74 3.05
CA ASN A 51 14.00 12.25 2.63
C ASN A 51 14.97 12.28 3.82
N VAL A 52 15.18 11.13 4.45
CA VAL A 52 16.24 10.95 5.46
C VAL A 52 17.38 10.18 4.81
N PRO A 53 18.63 10.65 4.95
CA PRO A 53 19.77 9.82 4.59
C PRO A 53 19.69 8.55 5.44
N LEU A 54 19.62 7.39 4.80
CA LEU A 54 19.84 6.12 5.47
C LEU A 54 21.24 6.19 6.08
N LEU A 55 21.33 6.45 7.38
CA LEU A 55 22.56 6.30 8.13
C LEU A 55 22.83 4.79 8.17
N GLY A 56 23.66 4.35 7.23
CA GLY A 56 24.24 3.01 7.20
C GLY A 56 25.27 2.80 8.30
#